data_AF-A0A444JI90-F1
#
_entry.id   AF-A0A444JI90-F1
#
_cell.length_a   1.000
_cell.length_b   1.000
_cell.length_c   1.000
_cell.angle_alpha   90.00
_cell.angle_beta   90.00
_cell.angle_gamma   90.00
#
_symmetry.space_group_name_H-M   'P 1'
#
loop_
_entity.id
_entity.type
_entity.pdbx_description
1 polymer ?
#
loop_
_entity_poly.entity_id
_entity_poly.type
_entity_poly.pdbx_seq_one_letter_code
_entity_poly.pdbx_strand_id
1 'polypeptide(L)'
;MTVSYAKDFHEIPESLKNNSSLKRKALDLVQYEPIAGKVTAGGSRLDDFREVLIDFFDLKIDLDAAILETERKLDRRFSMYSGDNRVFPSGWAERLVRTQVSRFYNQAVLESIIESGSDDCFVEHSANEQGSSRCSQQLAGTTQSASVMLQRLKSSYGDGNWGRDLKLPEHPHCTHTFSPVA
;
A
#
# COMPACT_ATOMS: atom_id res chain seq x y z
N MET A 1 -10.05 21.81 -10.17
CA MET A 1 -9.49 20.49 -10.54
C MET A 1 -10.37 19.45 -9.90
N THR A 2 -10.81 18.45 -10.67
CA THR A 2 -11.65 17.36 -10.15
C THR A 2 -10.76 16.43 -9.34
N VAL A 3 -11.12 16.18 -8.08
CA VAL A 3 -10.41 15.21 -7.24
C VAL A 3 -10.55 13.84 -7.90
N SER A 4 -9.42 13.18 -8.19
CA SER A 4 -9.38 11.88 -8.85
C SER A 4 -8.70 10.86 -7.95
N TYR A 5 -9.36 9.72 -7.77
CA TYR A 5 -8.82 8.55 -7.09
C TYR A 5 -8.31 7.56 -8.13
N ALA A 6 -7.16 6.96 -7.87
CA ALA A 6 -6.60 5.88 -8.68
C ALA A 6 -7.59 4.72 -8.78
N LYS A 7 -7.79 4.21 -10.00
CA LYS A 7 -8.56 2.99 -10.29
C LYS A 7 -7.66 1.76 -10.45
N ASP A 8 -6.37 2.01 -10.64
CA ASP A 8 -5.31 1.02 -10.75
C ASP A 8 -4.10 1.48 -9.93
N PHE A 9 -3.34 0.53 -9.39
CA PHE A 9 -2.11 0.79 -8.65
C PHE A 9 -1.14 1.75 -9.37
N HIS A 10 -1.00 1.64 -10.69
CA HIS A 10 -0.08 2.48 -11.46
C HIS A 10 -0.60 3.92 -11.63
N GLU A 11 -1.86 4.19 -11.31
CA GLU A 11 -2.45 5.54 -11.31
C GLU A 11 -2.25 6.27 -9.98
N ILE A 12 -1.74 5.61 -8.94
CA ILE A 12 -1.51 6.21 -7.62
C ILE A 12 -0.71 7.52 -7.71
N PRO A 13 0.44 7.61 -8.44
CA PRO A 13 1.19 8.86 -8.53
C PRO A 13 0.38 10.02 -9.11
N GLU A 14 -0.41 9.78 -10.16
CA GLU A 14 -1.24 10.81 -10.79
C GLU A 14 -2.42 11.21 -9.88
N SER A 15 -3.01 10.26 -9.14
CA SER A 15 -4.02 10.57 -8.13
C SER A 15 -3.47 11.45 -7.00
N LEU A 16 -2.28 11.14 -6.47
CA LEU A 16 -1.62 11.94 -5.43
C LEU A 16 -1.29 13.35 -5.91
N LYS A 17 -0.87 13.50 -7.16
CA LYS A 17 -0.60 14.81 -7.79
C LYS A 17 -1.85 15.68 -7.88
N ASN A 18 -3.00 15.07 -8.18
CA ASN A 18 -4.28 15.76 -8.33
C ASN A 18 -5.09 15.87 -7.02
N ASN A 19 -4.63 15.24 -5.93
CA ASN A 19 -5.31 15.23 -4.63
C ASN A 19 -4.32 15.47 -3.48
N SER A 20 -4.04 16.75 -3.22
CA SER A 20 -3.07 17.17 -2.18
C SER A 20 -3.48 16.77 -0.76
N SER A 21 -4.79 16.66 -0.47
CA SER A 21 -5.30 16.20 0.82
C SER A 21 -4.97 14.72 1.04
N LEU A 22 -5.24 13.89 0.02
CA LEU A 22 -4.91 12.46 0.05
C LEU A 22 -3.41 12.23 0.14
N LYS A 23 -2.60 13.01 -0.60
CA LYS A 23 -1.14 12.97 -0.50
C LYS A 23 -0.66 13.25 0.92
N ARG A 24 -1.15 14.32 1.56
CA ARG A 24 -0.79 14.64 2.95
C ARG A 24 -1.15 13.51 3.89
N LYS A 25 -2.37 12.97 3.79
CA LYS A 25 -2.82 11.86 4.63
C LYS A 25 -1.94 10.62 4.43
N ALA A 26 -1.62 10.25 3.19
CA ALA A 26 -0.73 9.12 2.93
C ALA A 26 0.67 9.33 3.54
N LEU A 27 1.22 10.54 3.48
CA LEU A 27 2.50 10.89 4.12
C LEU A 27 2.42 10.78 5.64
N ASP A 28 1.35 11.28 6.27
CA ASP A 28 1.13 11.17 7.71
C ASP A 28 1.07 9.69 8.14
N LEU A 29 0.37 8.85 7.38
CA LEU A 29 0.32 7.41 7.62
C LEU A 29 1.70 6.76 7.48
N VAL A 30 2.46 7.08 6.43
CA VAL A 30 3.84 6.59 6.26
C VAL A 30 4.74 7.02 7.41
N GLN A 31 4.46 8.13 8.09
CA GLN A 31 5.27 8.57 9.23
C GLN A 31 4.92 7.80 10.51
N TYR A 32 3.64 7.54 10.77
CA TYR A 32 3.18 7.10 12.10
C TYR A 32 2.64 5.68 12.17
N GLU A 33 2.09 5.14 11.08
CA GLU A 33 1.49 3.80 11.12
C GLU A 33 2.56 2.70 11.20
N PRO A 34 2.33 1.61 11.94
CA PRO A 34 3.24 0.47 12.01
C PRO A 34 3.46 -0.18 10.64
N ILE A 35 4.69 -0.64 10.36
CA ILE A 35 5.01 -1.47 9.19
C ILE A 35 5.50 -2.82 9.71
N ALA A 36 4.63 -3.83 9.65
CA ALA A 36 5.01 -5.18 10.03
C ALA A 36 5.92 -5.81 8.95
N GLY A 37 7.06 -6.36 9.38
CA GLY A 37 7.95 -7.08 8.47
C GLY A 37 9.32 -7.36 9.08
N LYS A 38 9.86 -8.56 8.80
CA LYS A 38 11.23 -8.90 9.22
C LYS A 38 12.30 -8.17 8.40
N VAL A 39 11.98 -7.76 7.18
CA VAL A 39 12.89 -7.04 6.28
C VAL A 39 13.31 -5.68 6.86
N THR A 40 12.38 -5.02 7.57
CA THR A 40 12.56 -3.70 8.21
C THR A 40 13.02 -3.80 9.66
N ALA A 41 13.23 -5.00 10.21
CA ALA A 41 13.56 -5.19 11.61
C ALA A 41 15.05 -5.00 11.91
N GLY A 42 15.34 -4.28 13.00
CA GLY A 42 16.68 -4.04 13.53
C GLY A 42 17.35 -2.78 12.98
N GLY A 43 18.15 -2.11 13.84
CA GLY A 43 18.87 -0.89 13.48
C GLY A 43 17.93 0.23 13.00
N SER A 44 18.39 1.01 12.02
CA SER A 44 17.64 2.09 11.36
C SER A 44 16.73 1.62 10.22
N ARG A 45 16.63 0.31 9.97
CA ARG A 45 16.05 -0.23 8.71
C ARG A 45 14.60 0.18 8.47
N LEU A 46 13.80 0.31 9.53
CA LEU A 46 12.43 0.80 9.41
C LEU A 46 12.40 2.28 9.01
N ASP A 47 13.23 3.10 9.65
CA ASP A 47 13.31 4.54 9.35
C ASP A 47 13.85 4.76 7.94
N ASP A 48 14.89 4.03 7.55
CA ASP A 48 15.44 4.03 6.19
C ASP A 48 14.38 3.69 5.14
N PHE A 49 13.49 2.75 5.43
CA PHE A 49 12.41 2.39 4.52
C PHE A 49 11.28 3.44 4.51
N ARG A 50 10.96 4.05 5.66
CA ARG A 50 10.01 5.16 5.71
C ARG A 50 10.48 6.33 4.86
N GLU A 51 11.77 6.66 4.86
CA GLU A 51 12.33 7.70 3.99
C GLU A 51 12.04 7.41 2.51
N VAL A 52 12.24 6.16 2.06
CA VAL A 52 11.92 5.78 0.67
C VAL A 52 10.44 5.95 0.35
N LEU A 53 9.57 5.51 1.26
CA LEU A 53 8.12 5.68 1.08
C LEU A 53 7.71 7.15 1.08
N ILE A 54 8.32 7.97 1.95
CA ILE A 54 8.09 9.42 1.98
C ILE A 54 8.47 10.03 0.64
N ASP A 55 9.65 9.72 0.09
CA ASP A 55 10.07 10.25 -1.21
C ASP A 55 9.15 9.79 -2.34
N PHE A 56 8.65 8.56 -2.31
CA PHE A 56 7.65 8.06 -3.26
C PHE A 56 6.33 8.84 -3.15
N PHE A 57 5.73 8.93 -1.96
CA PHE A 57 4.45 9.63 -1.75
C PHE A 57 4.60 11.14 -1.93
N ASP A 58 5.80 11.69 -1.76
CA ASP A 58 6.12 13.08 -2.08
C ASP A 58 6.32 13.32 -3.59
N LEU A 59 6.27 12.27 -4.41
CA LEU A 59 6.47 12.29 -5.86
C LEU A 59 7.89 12.74 -6.27
N LYS A 60 8.88 12.52 -5.41
CA LYS A 60 10.30 12.80 -5.69
C LYS A 60 10.97 11.67 -6.46
N ILE A 61 10.52 10.44 -6.23
CA ILE A 61 10.99 9.24 -6.91
C ILE A 61 9.80 8.45 -7.44
N ASP A 62 10.01 7.71 -8.53
CA ASP A 62 9.03 6.77 -9.06
C ASP A 62 9.13 5.40 -8.36
N LEU A 63 8.29 4.46 -8.80
CA LEU A 63 8.24 3.12 -8.22
C LEU A 63 9.55 2.36 -8.41
N ASP A 64 10.16 2.42 -9.59
CA ASP A 64 11.39 1.68 -9.89
C ASP A 64 12.55 2.21 -9.05
N ALA A 65 12.67 3.53 -8.93
CA ALA A 65 13.63 4.19 -8.04
C ALA A 65 13.38 3.82 -6.57
N ALA A 66 12.12 3.78 -6.11
CA ALA A 66 11.80 3.35 -4.75
C ALA A 66 12.20 1.89 -4.47
N ILE A 67 12.06 0.99 -5.45
CA ILE A 67 12.49 -0.41 -5.34
C ILE A 67 14.01 -0.49 -5.23
N LEU A 68 14.74 0.16 -6.13
CA LEU A 68 16.20 0.17 -6.13
C LEU A 68 16.76 0.79 -4.84
N GLU A 69 16.17 1.90 -4.38
CA GLU A 69 16.60 2.57 -3.16
C GLU A 69 16.32 1.72 -1.92
N THR A 70 15.21 0.98 -1.91
CA THR A 70 14.92 -0.01 -0.86
C THR A 70 15.96 -1.12 -0.84
N GLU A 71 16.35 -1.69 -1.98
CA GLU A 71 17.41 -2.71 -2.03
C GLU A 71 18.75 -2.19 -1.49
N ARG A 72 19.07 -0.94 -1.83
CA ARG A 72 20.30 -0.27 -1.41
C ARG A 72 20.33 0.04 0.08
N LYS A 73 19.29 0.67 0.61
CA LYS A 73 19.20 1.08 2.03
C LYS A 73 18.99 -0.11 2.95
N LEU A 74 18.18 -1.08 2.53
CA LEU A 74 17.85 -2.28 3.31
C LEU A 74 18.68 -3.49 2.87
N ASP A 75 19.95 -3.28 2.54
CA ASP A 75 20.84 -4.35 2.09
C ASP A 75 20.77 -5.56 3.03
N ARG A 76 20.51 -6.72 2.43
CA ARG A 76 20.34 -8.01 3.09
C ARG A 76 21.52 -8.35 3.99
N ARG A 77 22.75 -7.98 3.61
CA ARG A 77 23.99 -8.32 4.33
C ARG A 77 24.04 -7.73 5.74
N PHE A 78 23.34 -6.63 5.97
CA PHE A 78 23.29 -5.96 7.27
C PHE A 78 22.06 -6.35 8.11
N SER A 79 21.20 -7.24 7.61
CA SER A 79 20.06 -7.74 8.37
C SER A 79 20.47 -8.91 9.27
N MET A 80 19.90 -8.97 10.49
CA MET A 80 19.96 -10.16 11.33
C MET A 80 19.29 -11.41 10.71
N TYR A 81 18.49 -11.21 9.66
CA TYR A 81 17.85 -12.27 8.88
C TYR A 81 18.54 -12.53 7.53
N SER A 82 19.81 -12.12 7.37
CA SER A 82 20.56 -12.25 6.11
C SER A 82 20.58 -13.69 5.56
N GLY A 83 20.50 -14.72 6.40
CA GLY A 83 20.42 -16.13 5.99
C GLY A 83 19.02 -16.65 5.65
N ASP A 84 17.94 -15.93 5.94
CA ASP A 84 16.56 -16.43 5.78
C ASP A 84 15.97 -16.02 4.42
N ASN A 85 15.97 -16.95 3.47
CA ASN A 85 15.38 -16.75 2.13
C ASN A 85 13.86 -16.54 2.15
N ARG A 86 13.17 -16.81 3.28
CA ARG A 86 11.75 -16.45 3.42
C ARG A 86 11.58 -14.95 3.72
N VAL A 87 12.58 -14.32 4.31
CA VAL A 87 12.61 -12.86 4.57
C VAL A 87 13.10 -12.12 3.33
N PHE A 88 14.15 -12.62 2.67
CA PHE A 88 14.72 -12.03 1.46
C PHE A 88 14.63 -12.97 0.24
N PRO A 89 13.43 -13.32 -0.24
CA PRO A 89 13.27 -14.03 -1.50
C PRO A 89 13.66 -13.13 -2.69
N SER A 90 13.77 -13.72 -3.90
CA SER A 90 13.92 -12.92 -5.12
C SER A 90 12.77 -11.89 -5.23
N GLY A 91 13.09 -10.65 -5.61
CA GLY A 91 12.11 -9.56 -5.70
C GLY A 91 11.55 -9.08 -4.36
N TRP A 92 12.21 -9.33 -3.23
CA TRP A 92 11.73 -8.94 -1.91
C TRP A 92 11.46 -7.43 -1.78
N ALA A 93 12.28 -6.59 -2.40
CA ALA A 93 12.15 -5.13 -2.31
C ALA A 93 10.93 -4.64 -3.09
N GLU A 94 10.74 -5.13 -4.32
CA GLU A 94 9.52 -4.86 -5.10
C GLU A 94 8.27 -5.26 -4.30
N ARG A 95 8.27 -6.48 -3.75
CA ARG A 95 7.12 -6.97 -2.98
C ARG A 95 6.85 -6.10 -1.76
N LEU A 96 7.89 -5.65 -1.06
CA LEU A 96 7.75 -4.79 0.10
C LEU A 96 7.21 -3.40 -0.29
N VAL A 97 7.82 -2.74 -1.27
CA VAL A 97 7.45 -1.39 -1.73
C VAL A 97 6.01 -1.38 -2.25
N ARG A 98 5.67 -2.26 -3.20
CA ARG A 98 4.33 -2.31 -3.79
C ARG A 98 3.25 -2.57 -2.75
N THR A 99 3.52 -3.46 -1.80
CA THR A 99 2.59 -3.75 -0.69
C THR A 99 2.33 -2.51 0.15
N GLN A 100 3.39 -1.79 0.57
CA GLN A 100 3.20 -0.61 1.42
C GLN A 100 2.63 0.59 0.67
N VAL A 101 3.01 0.79 -0.60
CA VAL A 101 2.41 1.83 -1.45
C VAL A 101 0.91 1.60 -1.60
N SER A 102 0.50 0.39 -1.99
CA SER A 102 -0.91 0.05 -2.14
C SER A 102 -1.65 0.19 -0.80
N ARG A 103 -1.07 -0.32 0.29
CA ARG A 103 -1.65 -0.23 1.63
C ARG A 103 -1.87 1.21 2.07
N PHE A 104 -0.84 2.06 2.06
CA PHE A 104 -0.95 3.42 2.59
C PHE A 104 -1.86 4.30 1.74
N TYR A 105 -1.82 4.14 0.42
CA TYR A 105 -2.77 4.81 -0.46
C TYR A 105 -4.22 4.39 -0.13
N ASN A 106 -4.49 3.09 -0.09
CA ASN A 106 -5.83 2.56 0.20
C ASN A 106 -6.31 2.96 1.60
N GLN A 107 -5.42 2.94 2.60
CA GLN A 107 -5.73 3.41 3.94
C GLN A 107 -6.16 4.88 3.94
N ALA A 108 -5.39 5.74 3.26
CA ALA A 108 -5.68 7.16 3.18
C ALA A 108 -7.02 7.42 2.48
N VAL A 109 -7.36 6.65 1.45
CA VAL A 109 -8.68 6.74 0.79
C VAL A 109 -9.80 6.34 1.75
N LEU A 110 -9.69 5.18 2.40
CA LEU A 110 -10.72 4.67 3.32
C LEU A 110 -10.95 5.62 4.50
N GLU A 111 -9.88 6.14 5.10
CA GLU A 111 -9.99 7.14 6.17
C GLU A 111 -10.66 8.43 5.66
N SER A 112 -10.36 8.87 4.44
CA SER A 112 -11.02 10.05 3.85
C SER A 112 -12.52 9.82 3.59
N ILE A 113 -12.92 8.61 3.18
CA ILE A 113 -14.33 8.23 2.99
C ILE A 113 -15.07 8.30 4.33
N ILE A 114 -14.51 7.69 5.38
CA ILE A 114 -15.10 7.67 6.72
C ILE A 114 -15.20 9.09 7.30
N GLU A 115 -14.17 9.91 7.13
CA GLU A 115 -14.16 11.30 7.58
C GLU A 115 -15.20 12.17 6.86
N SER A 116 -15.60 11.81 5.64
CA SER A 116 -16.68 12.48 4.92
C SER A 116 -18.09 12.11 5.43
N GLY A 117 -18.19 11.13 6.33
CA GLY A 117 -19.44 10.61 6.88
C GLY A 117 -20.04 9.45 6.08
N SER A 118 -19.34 8.93 5.07
CA SER A 118 -19.73 7.74 4.31
C SER A 118 -19.06 6.49 4.87
N ASP A 119 -19.71 5.33 4.71
CA ASP A 119 -19.08 4.02 4.93
C ASP A 119 -19.00 3.21 3.63
N ASP A 120 -19.36 3.78 2.48
CA ASP A 120 -19.34 3.07 1.21
C ASP A 120 -18.07 3.40 0.42
N CYS A 121 -17.29 2.38 0.11
CA CYS A 121 -16.16 2.45 -0.81
C CYS A 121 -16.39 1.50 -2.00
N PHE A 122 -15.80 1.83 -3.14
CA PHE A 122 -15.90 1.04 -4.36
C PHE A 122 -14.51 0.55 -4.78
N VAL A 123 -14.47 -0.62 -5.41
CA VAL A 123 -13.25 -1.16 -6.04
C VAL A 123 -13.52 -1.31 -7.52
N GLU A 124 -12.83 -0.52 -8.34
CA GLU A 124 -12.91 -0.61 -9.80
C GLU A 124 -12.23 -1.89 -10.30
N HIS A 125 -12.63 -2.35 -11.48
CA HIS A 125 -11.82 -3.30 -12.24
C HIS A 125 -10.53 -2.62 -12.69
N SER A 126 -9.39 -3.22 -12.38
CA SER A 126 -8.09 -2.73 -12.85
C SER A 126 -7.83 -3.25 -14.26
N ALA A 127 -7.27 -2.40 -15.13
CA ALA A 127 -6.86 -2.81 -16.49
C ALA A 127 -5.72 -3.86 -16.47
N ASN A 128 -5.02 -3.98 -15.35
CA ASN A 128 -3.89 -4.88 -15.14
C ASN A 128 -4.23 -6.01 -14.15
N GLU A 129 -5.51 -6.22 -13.86
CA GLU A 129 -5.92 -7.20 -12.87
C GLU A 129 -5.70 -8.65 -13.33
N GLN A 130 -5.36 -9.52 -12.39
CA GLN A 130 -5.41 -10.95 -12.64
C GLN A 130 -6.84 -11.44 -12.35
N GLY A 131 -7.63 -11.74 -13.39
CA GLY A 131 -9.04 -12.13 -13.25
C GLY A 131 -9.31 -13.38 -12.39
N SER A 132 -8.30 -14.23 -12.18
CA SER A 132 -8.38 -15.39 -11.27
C SER A 132 -8.05 -15.05 -9.81
N SER A 133 -7.65 -13.81 -9.51
CA SER A 133 -7.34 -13.37 -8.15
C SER A 133 -8.61 -13.24 -7.31
N ARG A 134 -8.48 -13.41 -5.99
CA ARG A 134 -9.62 -13.20 -5.07
C ARG A 134 -10.14 -11.77 -5.14
N CYS A 135 -9.26 -10.78 -5.32
CA CYS A 135 -9.64 -9.38 -5.45
C CYS A 135 -10.53 -9.15 -6.67
N SER A 136 -10.12 -9.65 -7.85
CA SER A 136 -10.92 -9.52 -9.08
C SER A 136 -12.25 -10.27 -9.00
N GLN A 137 -12.29 -11.42 -8.32
CA GLN A 137 -13.51 -12.24 -8.23
C GLN A 137 -14.50 -11.76 -7.17
N GLN A 138 -14.03 -11.10 -6.10
CA GLN A 138 -14.85 -10.83 -4.91
C GLN A 138 -14.93 -9.35 -4.52
N LEU A 139 -14.02 -8.50 -5.00
CA LEU A 139 -14.00 -7.06 -4.69
C LEU A 139 -14.24 -6.20 -5.92
N ALA A 140 -13.58 -6.48 -7.04
CA ALA A 140 -13.68 -5.65 -8.23
C ALA A 140 -15.13 -5.56 -8.73
N GLY A 141 -15.56 -4.35 -9.07
CA GLY A 141 -16.92 -4.04 -9.51
C GLY A 141 -17.95 -3.98 -8.38
N THR A 142 -17.54 -3.98 -7.10
CA THR A 142 -18.46 -4.03 -5.96
C THR A 142 -18.24 -2.91 -4.95
N THR A 143 -19.31 -2.55 -4.23
CA THR A 143 -19.26 -1.66 -3.07
C THR A 143 -18.99 -2.45 -1.80
N GLN A 144 -18.19 -1.87 -0.90
CA GLN A 144 -17.74 -2.46 0.35
C GLN A 144 -17.86 -1.45 1.49
N SER A 145 -17.99 -1.95 2.72
CA SER A 145 -17.89 -1.11 3.91
C SER A 145 -16.44 -0.63 4.12
N ALA A 146 -16.25 0.68 4.09
CA ALA A 146 -14.96 1.35 4.24
C ALA A 146 -14.34 1.05 5.60
N SER A 147 -15.14 1.08 6.67
CA SER A 147 -14.72 0.75 8.03
C SER A 147 -14.25 -0.70 8.16
N VAL A 148 -14.99 -1.66 7.58
CA VAL A 148 -14.60 -3.08 7.58
C VAL A 148 -13.30 -3.29 6.79
N MET A 149 -13.17 -2.66 5.61
CA MET A 149 -11.95 -2.77 4.80
C MET A 149 -10.74 -2.14 5.51
N LEU A 150 -10.93 -0.99 6.16
CA LEU A 150 -9.89 -0.31 6.93
C LEU A 150 -9.42 -1.17 8.10
N GLN A 151 -10.35 -1.78 8.84
CA GLN A 151 -10.03 -2.68 9.95
C GLN A 151 -9.19 -3.87 9.47
N ARG A 152 -9.59 -4.52 8.37
CA ARG A 152 -8.86 -5.66 7.79
C ARG A 152 -7.46 -5.26 7.32
N LEU A 153 -7.34 -4.09 6.70
CA LEU A 153 -6.06 -3.54 6.25
C LEU A 153 -5.10 -3.32 7.44
N LYS A 154 -5.57 -2.62 8.48
CA LYS A 154 -4.78 -2.33 9.69
C LYS A 154 -4.37 -3.61 10.42
N SER A 155 -5.30 -4.55 10.59
CA SER A 155 -5.02 -5.85 11.20
C SER A 155 -3.92 -6.62 10.44
N SER A 156 -4.00 -6.69 9.10
CA SER A 156 -3.01 -7.44 8.33
C SER A 156 -1.64 -6.76 8.24
N TYR A 157 -1.61 -5.47 7.90
CA TYR A 157 -0.35 -4.79 7.57
C TYR A 157 0.25 -3.97 8.70
N GLY A 158 -0.59 -3.50 9.64
CA GLY A 158 -0.16 -2.82 10.86
C GLY A 158 0.22 -3.82 11.94
N ASP A 159 -0.73 -4.68 12.33
CA ASP A 159 -0.56 -5.61 13.46
C ASP A 159 0.18 -6.90 13.07
N GLY A 160 0.34 -7.15 11.76
CA GLY A 160 0.97 -8.38 11.25
C GLY A 160 0.07 -9.61 11.35
N ASN A 161 -1.25 -9.43 11.51
CA ASN A 161 -2.22 -10.53 11.52
C ASN A 161 -2.60 -10.89 10.07
N TRP A 162 -1.77 -11.73 9.44
CA TRP A 162 -1.90 -12.19 8.05
C TRP A 162 -3.09 -13.15 7.82
N GLY A 163 -4.27 -12.81 8.31
CA GLY A 163 -5.49 -13.59 8.16
C GLY A 163 -5.94 -13.74 6.70
N ARG A 164 -6.93 -14.62 6.50
CA ARG A 164 -7.51 -14.95 5.18
C ARG A 164 -8.63 -14.00 4.73
N ASP A 165 -8.90 -12.98 5.55
CA ASP A 165 -9.90 -11.97 5.26
C ASP A 165 -9.54 -11.23 3.97
N LEU A 166 -10.59 -10.94 3.20
CA LEU A 166 -10.50 -10.24 1.94
C LEU A 166 -10.14 -8.77 2.20
N LYS A 167 -9.02 -8.31 1.63
CA LYS A 167 -8.40 -6.99 1.83
C LYS A 167 -7.65 -6.54 0.59
N LEU A 168 -7.31 -5.26 0.50
CA LEU A 168 -6.47 -4.69 -0.57
C LEU A 168 -5.25 -3.96 0.00
N PRO A 169 -4.02 -4.29 -0.38
CA PRO A 169 -3.68 -5.38 -1.31
C PRO A 169 -3.96 -6.75 -0.69
N GLU A 170 -4.15 -7.79 -1.52
CA GLU A 170 -4.18 -9.20 -1.06
C GLU A 170 -2.80 -9.87 -1.25
N HIS A 171 -2.11 -9.48 -2.32
CA HIS A 171 -0.76 -9.89 -2.66
C HIS A 171 0.06 -8.69 -3.19
N PRO A 172 1.40 -8.77 -3.26
CA PRO A 172 2.24 -7.62 -3.60
C PRO A 172 2.06 -7.03 -5.01
N HIS A 173 1.48 -7.80 -5.92
CA HIS A 173 1.18 -7.36 -7.30
C HIS A 173 -0.31 -7.09 -7.50
N CYS A 174 -1.08 -6.97 -6.42
CA CYS A 174 -2.48 -6.56 -6.50
C CYS A 174 -2.54 -5.13 -7.07
N THR A 175 -3.40 -4.93 -8.05
CA THR A 175 -3.53 -3.67 -8.78
C THR A 175 -4.76 -2.87 -8.38
N HIS A 176 -5.63 -3.44 -7.54
CA HIS A 176 -6.87 -2.81 -7.09
C HIS A 176 -6.62 -1.72 -6.05
N THR A 177 -7.46 -0.69 -6.14
CA THR A 177 -7.51 0.43 -5.21
C THR A 177 -8.95 0.71 -4.80
N PHE A 178 -9.13 1.34 -3.65
CA PHE A 178 -10.43 1.87 -3.24
C PHE A 178 -10.66 3.26 -3.83
N SER A 179 -11.92 3.60 -4.05
CA SER A 179 -12.42 4.94 -4.31
C SER A 179 -13.72 5.20 -3.55
N PRO A 180 -14.14 6.46 -3.35
CA PRO A 180 -15.51 6.76 -2.93
C PRO A 180 -16.53 6.24 -3.95
N VAL A 181 -17.74 5.95 -3.50
CA VAL A 181 -18.89 5.74 -4.40
C VAL A 181 -19.28 7.09 -5.01
N ALA A 182 -19.58 7.09 -6.31
CA ALA A 182 -20.01 8.27 -7.05
C ALA A 182 -21.46 8.68 -6.73
#